data_AF-B9VRV3-F1
#
_entry.id   AF-B9VRV3-F1
#
_cell.length_a   1.000
_cell.length_b   1.000
_cell.length_c   1.000
_cell.angle_alpha   90.00
_cell.angle_beta   90.00
_cell.angle_gamma   90.00
#
_symmetry.space_group_name_H-M   'P 1'
#
loop_
_entity.id
_entity.type
_entity.pdbx_description
1 polymer ?
#
loop_
_entity_poly.entity_id
_entity_poly.type
_entity_poly.pdbx_seq_one_letter_code
_entity_poly.pdbx_strand_id
1 'polypeptide(L)' 'VNMNGLDGEEMWYADFNKKEGVVALPPFADQISFPGFYEQAVVVQGICKANLATSIK' A
#
# COMPACT_ATOMS: atom_id res chain seq x y z
N VAL A 1 -6.69 -1.20 0.08
CA VAL A 1 -5.39 -0.94 0.73
C VAL A 1 -4.33 -1.51 -0.19
N ASN A 2 -3.30 -0.77 -0.57
CA ASN A 2 -2.14 -1.37 -1.27
C ASN A 2 -1.26 -1.96 -0.17
N MET A 3 -1.13 -3.29 -0.17
CA MET A 3 -0.52 -4.08 0.91
C MET A 3 0.63 -4.89 0.31
N ASN A 4 1.80 -4.85 0.96
CA ASN A 4 2.88 -5.80 0.67
C ASN A 4 2.96 -6.77 1.84
N GLY A 5 2.99 -8.07 1.55
CA GLY A 5 3.05 -9.11 2.57
C GLY A 5 4.16 -10.12 2.35
N LEU A 6 4.51 -10.82 3.43
CA LEU A 6 5.44 -11.95 3.44
C LEU A 6 4.76 -13.09 4.22
N ASP A 7 4.67 -14.29 3.62
CA ASP A 7 4.06 -15.47 4.25
C ASP A 7 2.64 -15.26 4.83
N GLY A 8 1.86 -14.37 4.20
CA GLY A 8 0.50 -14.05 4.63
C GLY A 8 0.41 -12.96 5.70
N GLU A 9 1.56 -12.47 6.19
CA GLU A 9 1.64 -11.33 7.11
C GLU A 9 1.80 -10.01 6.35
N GLU A 10 1.27 -8.92 6.92
CA GLU A 10 1.41 -7.58 6.36
C GLU A 10 2.76 -6.97 6.75
N MET A 11 3.55 -6.58 5.76
CA MET A 11 4.82 -5.90 5.96
C MET A 11 4.63 -4.37 5.92
N TRP A 12 3.68 -3.92 5.09
CA TRP A 12 3.44 -2.50 4.84
C TRP A 12 2.06 -2.24 4.23
N TYR A 13 1.47 -1.09 4.56
CA TYR A 13 0.30 -0.56 3.87
C TYR A 13 0.32 0.95 3.65
N ALA A 14 -0.44 1.40 2.64
CA ALA A 14 -0.77 2.81 2.44
C ALA A 14 -1.99 3.24 3.27
N ASP A 15 -1.79 4.15 4.22
CA ASP A 15 -2.88 4.88 4.89
C ASP A 15 -3.22 6.13 4.07
N PHE A 16 -4.26 6.03 3.25
CA PHE A 16 -4.70 7.15 2.40
C PHE A 16 -5.36 8.30 3.19
N ASN A 17 -5.81 8.08 4.42
CA ASN A 17 -6.38 9.14 5.25
C ASN A 17 -5.26 10.02 5.82
N LYS A 18 -4.19 9.40 6.31
CA LYS A 18 -3.01 10.09 6.83
C LYS A 18 -2.01 10.51 5.77
N LYS A 19 -2.17 9.97 4.56
CA LYS A 19 -1.31 10.19 3.39
C LYS A 19 0.14 9.73 3.62
N GLU A 20 0.30 8.57 4.22
CA GLU A 20 1.61 7.98 4.53
C GLU A 20 1.62 6.46 4.31
N GLY A 21 2.82 5.91 4.17
CA GLY A 21 3.05 4.47 4.22
C GLY A 21 3.37 4.03 5.65
N VAL A 22 2.69 2.98 6.12
CA VAL A 22 2.89 2.41 7.46
C VAL A 22 3.61 1.08 7.34
N VAL A 23 4.73 0.95 8.03
CA VAL A 23 5.42 -0.34 8.20
C VAL A 23 4.68 -1.12 9.28
N ALA A 24 4.18 -2.30 8.94
CA ALA A 24 3.39 -3.16 9.83
C ALA A 24 4.22 -4.22 10.56
N LEU A 25 5.54 -4.23 10.33
CA LEU A 25 6.46 -5.14 11.00
C LEU A 25 6.42 -4.98 12.53
N PRO A 26 6.43 -6.08 13.29
CA PRO A 26 6.50 -6.02 14.74
C PRO A 26 7.84 -5.44 15.20
N PRO A 27 7.90 -4.83 16.41
CA PRO A 27 9.09 -4.14 16.90
C PRO A 27 10.28 -5.06 17.19
N PHE A 28 10.05 -6.37 17.27
CA PHE A 28 11.12 -7.37 17.44
C PHE A 28 11.73 -7.83 16.11
N ALA A 29 11.12 -7.50 14.97
CA ALA A 29 11.65 -7.81 13.64
C ALA A 29 12.62 -6.72 13.18
N ASP A 30 13.58 -7.09 12.33
CA ASP A 30 14.46 -6.13 11.67
C ASP A 30 13.63 -5.18 10.81
N GLN A 31 13.74 -3.89 11.11
CA GLN A 31 12.95 -2.86 10.45
C GLN A 31 13.48 -2.59 9.04
N ILE A 32 12.56 -2.48 8.08
CA ILE A 32 12.85 -2.14 6.69
C ILE A 32 12.05 -0.90 6.28
N SER A 33 12.53 -0.18 5.26
CA SER A 33 11.87 1.01 4.74
C SER A 33 11.33 0.78 3.33
N PHE A 34 10.26 1.51 2.99
CA PHE A 34 9.57 1.41 1.70
C PHE A 34 9.52 2.78 1.00
N PRO A 35 10.67 3.31 0.54
CA PRO A 35 10.73 4.63 -0.09
C PRO A 35 9.97 4.66 -1.42
N GLY A 36 9.11 5.67 -1.63
CA GLY A 36 8.35 5.84 -2.87
C GLY A 36 7.08 4.97 -3.00
N PHE A 37 6.85 4.05 -2.05
CA PHE A 37 5.73 3.10 -2.12
C PHE A 37 4.39 3.79 -1.90
N TYR A 38 4.34 4.84 -1.07
CA TYR A 38 3.10 5.58 -0.85
C TYR A 38 2.67 6.32 -2.13
N GLU A 39 3.59 7.01 -2.80
CA GLU A 39 3.35 7.72 -4.06
C GLU A 39 2.90 6.74 -5.16
N GLN A 40 3.57 5.59 -5.26
CA GLN A 40 3.15 4.51 -6.14
C GLN A 40 1.73 4.02 -5.79
N ALA A 41 1.42 3.86 -4.50
CA ALA A 41 0.10 3.42 -4.07
C ALA A 41 -1.01 4.42 -4.46
N VAL A 42 -0.74 5.73 -4.40
CA VAL A 42 -1.67 6.78 -4.87
C VAL A 42 -1.92 6.64 -6.37
N VAL A 43 -0.87 6.44 -7.17
CA VAL A 43 -0.98 6.23 -8.63
C VAL A 43 -1.81 4.99 -8.95
N VAL A 44 -1.51 3.86 -8.29
CA VAL A 44 -2.22 2.59 -8.47
C VAL A 44 -3.69 2.71 -8.06
N GLN A 45 -4.00 3.44 -6.99
CA GLN A 45 -5.38 3.71 -6.59
C GLN A 45 -6.15 4.47 -7.69
N GLY A 46 -5.50 5.45 -8.33
CA GLY A 46 -6.06 6.18 -9.47
C GLY A 46 -6.38 5.28 -10.65
N ILE A 47 -5.43 4.40 -11.01
CA ILE A 47 -5.62 3.41 -12.09
C ILE A 47 -6.77 2.46 -11.76
N CYS A 48 -6.86 1.96 -10.53
CA CYS A 48 -7.95 1.07 -10.12
C CYS A 48 -9.32 1.72 -10.28
N LYS A 49 -9.47 3.00 -9.88
CA LYS A 49 -10.71 3.77 -10.08
C LYS A 49 -11.04 3.93 -11.56
N ALA A 50 -10.05 4.23 -12.40
CA ALA A 50 -10.25 4.35 -13.85
C ALA A 50 -10.68 3.02 -14.48
N ASN A 51 -10.04 1.92 -14.10
CA ASN A 51 -10.39 0.57 -14.57
C ASN A 51 -11.81 0.19 -14.15
N LEU A 52 -12.21 0.51 -12.92
CA LEU A 52 -13.56 0.27 -12.42
C LEU A 52 -14.61 1.02 -13.25
N ALA A 53 -14.35 2.30 -13.54
CA ALA A 53 -15.23 3.13 -14.35
C ALA A 53 -15.36 2.65 -15.82
N THR A 54 -14.30 2.03 -16.36
CA THR A 54 -14.32 1.45 -17.71
C THR A 54 -14.97 0.07 -17.74
N SER A 55 -14.71 -0.78 -16.74
CA SER A 55 -15.03 -2.22 -16.79
C SER A 55 -16.38 -2.57 -16.16
N ILE A 56 -16.97 -1.69 -15.34
CA ILE A 56 -18.29 -1.87 -14.72
C ILE A 56 -19.36 -1.00 -15.44
N LYS A 57 -19.13 -0.67 -16.71
CA LYS A 57 -20.16 -0.04 -17.55
C LYS A 57 -21.21 -1.02 -18.00
#